data_AF-A0A7Y6IWZ3-F1
#
_entry.id   AF-A0A7Y6IWZ3-F1
#
_cell.length_a   1.000
_cell.length_b   1.000
_cell.length_c   1.000
_cell.angle_alpha   90.00
_cell.angle_beta   90.00
_cell.angle_gamma   90.00
#
_symmetry.space_group_name_H-M   'P 1'
#
loop_
_entity.id
_entity.type
_entity.pdbx_description
1 polymer ?
#
loop_
_entity_poly.entity_id
_entity_poly.type
_entity_poly.pdbx_seq_one_letter_code
_entity_poly.pdbx_strand_id
1 'polypeptide(L)'
;MGRLAPFCATGCRGATTLSRSLPGARAATPAVRGTRAGGDERYRAGRPGGQHVGAPPFVRSPRGRWRPTVHSPPHAPARRWAVRAAAVLTAAVAFLATWAVAADAHGTVVDPASRNYGCWLRWGSDFQAGIPDGRLCSGGHAESGRYDSLDTPGAWKTTDVRTSFTLKLLYQARHGADYLLVYVSRPGFDPTRQAPAWSDMQLLTRTAKFSPGESYTVGLSVPGRTGRALVYTIWQASHLDQAFLLCSDVNFVS
;
A
#
# COMPACT_ATOMS: atom_id res chain seq x y z
N MET A 1 3.68 12.66 51.06
CA MET A 1 2.57 13.63 51.13
C MET A 1 2.59 14.42 49.82
N GLY A 2 1.59 14.49 48.94
CA GLY A 2 0.30 13.83 48.75
C GLY A 2 0.00 13.93 47.24
N ARG A 3 -0.40 12.82 46.60
CA ARG A 3 -1.70 12.64 45.93
C ARG A 3 -2.35 13.91 45.39
N LEU A 4 -2.58 13.94 44.07
CA LEU A 4 -3.77 14.52 43.46
C LEU A 4 -4.15 13.69 42.21
N ALA A 5 -5.20 12.90 42.36
CA ALA A 5 -6.11 12.54 41.29
C ALA A 5 -7.21 13.60 41.19
N PRO A 6 -7.85 13.74 40.03
CA PRO A 6 -9.30 13.91 39.97
C PRO A 6 -9.89 12.80 39.07
N PHE A 7 -10.83 11.98 39.54
CA PHE A 7 -12.26 12.21 39.79
C PHE A 7 -13.12 11.55 38.70
N CYS A 8 -14.17 10.87 39.17
CA CYS A 8 -15.13 10.02 38.47
C CYS A 8 -16.17 10.77 37.63
N ALA A 9 -16.70 10.07 36.61
CA ALA A 9 -18.13 10.03 36.26
C ALA A 9 -18.36 8.67 35.54
N THR A 10 -18.91 7.63 36.16
CA THR A 10 -20.34 7.35 36.43
C THR A 10 -21.23 7.37 35.18
N GLY A 11 -21.54 6.18 34.65
CA GLY A 11 -22.90 5.77 34.29
C GLY A 11 -23.41 6.07 32.88
N CYS A 12 -23.60 5.00 32.09
CA CYS A 12 -24.82 4.81 31.30
C CYS A 12 -25.09 3.30 31.15
N ARG A 13 -26.16 2.83 31.82
CA ARG A 13 -26.75 1.50 31.65
C ARG A 13 -27.75 1.54 30.48
N GLY A 14 -27.77 0.45 29.71
CA GLY A 14 -29.00 -0.22 29.27
C GLY A 14 -29.80 0.41 28.12
N ALA A 15 -29.80 -0.28 26.97
CA ALA A 15 -30.99 -0.39 26.12
C ALA A 15 -30.96 -1.74 25.37
N THR A 16 -31.71 -2.69 25.90
CA THR A 16 -32.08 -3.95 25.25
C THR A 16 -33.44 -3.75 24.60
N THR A 17 -33.57 -3.88 23.27
CA THR A 17 -34.83 -4.39 22.68
C THR A 17 -34.60 -5.04 21.31
N LEU A 18 -35.20 -6.22 21.15
CA LEU A 18 -35.32 -7.05 19.95
C LEU A 18 -36.00 -6.33 18.78
N SER A 19 -35.70 -6.71 17.52
CA SER A 19 -36.55 -7.65 16.74
C SER A 19 -36.34 -7.60 15.21
N ARG A 20 -36.19 -8.81 14.63
CA ARG A 20 -36.69 -9.32 13.32
C ARG A 20 -36.12 -8.87 11.95
N SER A 21 -35.40 -9.84 11.34
CA SER A 21 -35.61 -10.52 10.03
C SER A 21 -35.64 -9.76 8.67
N LEU A 22 -34.60 -10.06 7.87
CA LEU A 22 -34.39 -10.30 6.40
C LEU A 22 -35.63 -10.51 5.47
N PRO A 23 -35.53 -10.53 4.10
CA PRO A 23 -34.32 -10.78 3.24
C PRO A 23 -34.18 -10.02 1.89
N GLY A 24 -32.95 -10.09 1.32
CA GLY A 24 -32.74 -10.55 -0.07
C GLY A 24 -32.55 -9.52 -1.19
N ALA A 25 -31.33 -9.44 -1.75
CA ALA A 25 -31.11 -9.22 -3.18
C ALA A 25 -29.69 -9.70 -3.59
N ARG A 26 -29.63 -10.74 -4.43
CA ARG A 26 -28.44 -11.15 -5.19
C ARG A 26 -28.39 -10.34 -6.48
N ALA A 27 -27.21 -9.91 -6.91
CA ALA A 27 -26.95 -9.52 -8.29
C ALA A 27 -25.65 -10.16 -8.79
N ALA A 28 -25.72 -10.68 -10.00
CA ALA A 28 -24.78 -11.61 -10.61
C ALA A 28 -23.67 -10.92 -11.41
N THR A 29 -22.53 -11.60 -11.49
CA THR A 29 -21.41 -11.37 -12.42
C THR A 29 -21.77 -11.75 -13.85
N PRO A 30 -21.25 -11.04 -14.87
CA PRO A 30 -21.09 -11.60 -16.21
C PRO A 30 -19.66 -12.09 -16.44
N ALA A 31 -19.56 -13.34 -16.91
CA ALA A 31 -18.37 -13.94 -17.47
C ALA A 31 -18.16 -13.46 -18.91
N VAL A 32 -16.93 -13.09 -19.28
CA VAL A 32 -16.53 -12.86 -20.68
C VAL A 32 -15.71 -14.07 -21.15
N ARG A 33 -16.29 -14.81 -22.10
CA ARG A 33 -15.73 -15.95 -22.80
C ARG A 33 -14.81 -15.46 -23.93
N GLY A 34 -13.60 -16.00 -23.99
CA GLY A 34 -12.66 -15.77 -25.09
C GLY A 34 -13.03 -16.54 -26.36
N THR A 35 -12.61 -15.99 -27.50
CA THR A 35 -12.54 -16.70 -28.78
C THR A 35 -11.20 -16.40 -29.45
N ARG A 36 -10.48 -17.47 -29.76
CA ARG A 36 -9.23 -17.54 -30.52
C ARG A 36 -9.61 -17.94 -31.94
N ALA A 37 -9.04 -17.30 -32.95
CA ALA A 37 -8.94 -17.86 -34.31
C ALA A 37 -7.73 -17.26 -35.02
N GLY A 38 -6.83 -18.12 -35.47
CA GLY A 38 -5.75 -17.79 -36.41
C GLY A 38 -6.16 -18.14 -37.84
N GLY A 39 -5.33 -17.75 -38.81
CA GLY A 39 -5.44 -18.16 -40.20
C GLY A 39 -4.60 -17.28 -41.14
N ASP A 40 -3.45 -17.82 -41.57
CA ASP A 40 -2.61 -17.39 -42.69
C ASP A 40 -3.40 -17.28 -44.01
N GLU A 41 -3.01 -16.38 -44.91
CA GLU A 41 -2.67 -16.76 -46.30
C GLU A 41 -1.98 -15.66 -47.11
N ARG A 42 -0.99 -16.11 -47.89
CA ARG A 42 -0.14 -15.34 -48.79
C ARG A 42 -0.85 -15.14 -50.14
N TYR A 43 -0.64 -14.01 -50.80
CA TYR A 43 -0.80 -13.95 -52.25
C TYR A 43 0.32 -13.15 -52.94
N ARG A 44 0.67 -13.64 -54.13
CA ARG A 44 1.91 -13.44 -54.88
C ARG A 44 1.73 -12.38 -55.98
N ALA A 45 2.87 -11.98 -56.52
CA ALA A 45 3.12 -10.92 -57.51
C ALA A 45 2.40 -11.03 -58.86
N GLY A 46 2.30 -9.87 -59.56
CA GLY A 46 2.07 -9.78 -61.00
C GLY A 46 2.43 -8.38 -61.55
N ARG A 47 3.49 -8.30 -62.36
CA ARG A 47 3.80 -7.19 -63.29
C ARG A 47 3.25 -7.56 -64.68
N PRO A 48 2.85 -6.57 -65.49
CA PRO A 48 3.48 -6.32 -66.79
C PRO A 48 3.75 -4.80 -66.99
N GLY A 49 4.70 -4.33 -67.79
CA GLY A 49 4.92 -4.55 -69.24
C GLY A 49 4.39 -3.32 -70.00
N GLY A 50 5.27 -2.44 -70.49
CA GLY A 50 4.96 -1.06 -70.90
C GLY A 50 4.52 -0.82 -72.35
N GLN A 51 4.39 0.46 -72.73
CA GLN A 51 4.55 0.97 -74.11
C GLN A 51 4.72 2.49 -74.16
N HIS A 52 5.50 2.91 -75.16
CA HIS A 52 5.98 4.25 -75.49
C HIS A 52 4.92 5.19 -76.09
N VAL A 53 4.94 6.49 -75.73
CA VAL A 53 4.59 7.65 -76.59
C VAL A 53 5.36 8.86 -76.03
N GLY A 54 6.38 9.41 -76.69
CA GLY A 54 6.27 10.52 -77.66
C GLY A 54 6.78 11.83 -77.04
N ALA A 55 7.99 12.26 -77.41
CA ALA A 55 8.63 13.49 -76.88
C ALA A 55 8.23 14.74 -77.69
N PRO A 56 7.93 15.89 -77.03
CA PRO A 56 7.79 17.17 -77.71
C PRO A 56 9.16 17.88 -77.89
N PRO A 57 9.28 18.80 -78.88
CA PRO A 57 10.56 19.34 -79.33
C PRO A 57 11.18 20.37 -78.40
N PHE A 58 12.50 20.41 -78.48
CA PHE A 58 13.44 21.22 -77.70
C PHE A 58 13.44 22.68 -78.17
N VAL A 59 12.97 23.62 -77.34
CA VAL A 59 13.14 25.06 -77.58
C VAL A 59 14.38 25.56 -76.84
N ARG A 60 15.40 25.98 -77.60
CA ARG A 60 16.61 26.62 -77.05
C ARG A 60 16.29 28.03 -76.57
N SER A 61 16.42 28.27 -75.26
CA SER A 61 16.42 29.62 -74.68
C SER A 61 17.85 30.17 -74.53
N PRO A 62 18.06 31.50 -74.58
CA PRO A 62 19.38 32.10 -74.61
C PRO A 62 20.08 32.04 -73.24
N ARG A 63 21.41 31.92 -73.28
CA ARG A 63 22.30 31.85 -72.12
C ARG A 63 22.21 33.12 -71.26
N GLY A 64 21.43 33.05 -70.18
CA GLY A 64 21.43 34.03 -69.08
C GLY A 64 22.50 33.69 -68.05
N ARG A 65 23.40 34.65 -67.78
CA ARG A 65 24.49 34.56 -66.81
C ARG A 65 23.94 34.47 -65.38
N TRP A 66 23.94 33.28 -64.78
CA TRP A 66 23.56 33.08 -63.37
C TRP A 66 24.59 33.71 -62.42
N ARG A 67 24.18 34.70 -61.63
CA ARG A 67 24.87 35.13 -60.42
C ARG A 67 24.18 34.44 -59.23
N PRO A 68 24.86 33.61 -58.42
CA PRO A 68 24.21 33.02 -57.26
C PRO A 68 24.08 34.08 -56.17
N THR A 69 22.86 34.58 -55.96
CA THR A 69 22.47 35.23 -54.71
C THR A 69 22.38 34.17 -53.62
N VAL A 70 23.31 34.18 -52.66
CA VAL A 70 23.24 33.39 -51.43
C VAL A 70 21.98 33.81 -50.67
N HIS A 71 20.91 33.00 -50.77
CA HIS A 71 19.75 33.14 -49.91
C HIS A 71 20.06 32.47 -48.58
N SER A 72 20.22 33.26 -47.51
CA SER A 72 20.20 32.72 -46.16
C SER A 72 18.84 32.05 -45.91
N PRO A 73 18.79 30.82 -45.37
CA PRO A 73 17.52 30.16 -45.11
C PRO A 73 16.74 30.94 -44.04
N PRO A 74 15.39 31.01 -44.14
CA PRO A 74 14.60 31.65 -43.11
C PRO A 74 14.79 30.90 -41.78
N HIS A 75 15.05 31.65 -40.70
CA HIS A 75 15.12 31.10 -39.35
C HIS A 75 13.81 30.34 -39.04
N ALA A 76 13.88 29.02 -38.98
CA ALA A 76 12.70 28.17 -38.82
C ALA A 76 11.95 28.47 -37.49
N PRO A 77 10.60 28.40 -37.48
CA PRO A 77 9.77 28.63 -36.30
C PRO A 77 9.91 27.55 -35.20
N ALA A 78 10.76 26.55 -35.40
CA ALA A 78 11.00 25.41 -34.51
C ALA A 78 11.32 25.81 -33.06
N ARG A 79 12.00 26.95 -32.87
CA ARG A 79 12.34 27.46 -31.53
C ARG A 79 11.10 27.85 -30.71
N ARG A 80 10.05 28.35 -31.35
CA ARG A 80 8.80 28.76 -30.64
C ARG A 80 7.97 27.55 -30.22
N TRP A 81 7.95 26.51 -31.04
CA TRP A 81 7.27 25.24 -30.71
C TRP A 81 8.00 24.47 -29.61
N ALA A 82 9.34 24.45 -29.64
CA ALA A 82 10.14 23.85 -28.58
C ALA A 82 9.90 24.53 -27.22
N VAL A 83 9.83 25.86 -27.17
CA VAL A 83 9.57 26.61 -25.93
C VAL A 83 8.16 26.33 -25.38
N ARG A 84 7.15 26.24 -26.25
CA ARG A 84 5.78 25.90 -25.84
C ARG A 84 5.65 24.46 -25.33
N ALA A 85 6.29 23.51 -26.02
CA ALA A 85 6.31 22.12 -25.58
C ALA A 85 7.01 21.97 -24.22
N ALA A 86 8.14 22.67 -24.02
CA ALA A 86 8.82 22.71 -22.74
C ALA A 86 7.92 23.28 -21.63
N ALA A 87 7.25 24.42 -21.86
CA ALA A 87 6.35 25.02 -20.87
C ALA A 87 5.17 24.10 -20.48
N VAL A 88 4.57 23.40 -21.44
CA VAL A 88 3.50 22.42 -21.18
C VAL A 88 4.02 21.24 -20.36
N LEU A 89 5.21 20.72 -20.69
CA LEU A 89 5.85 19.65 -19.91
C LEU A 89 6.17 20.10 -18.49
N THR A 90 6.70 21.32 -18.30
CA THR A 90 6.98 21.86 -16.97
C THR A 90 5.70 22.02 -16.14
N ALA A 91 4.62 22.54 -16.74
CA ALA A 91 3.33 22.66 -16.07
C ALA A 91 2.73 21.30 -15.71
N ALA A 92 2.84 20.31 -16.59
CA ALA A 92 2.37 18.94 -16.31
C ALA A 92 3.17 18.27 -15.18
N VAL A 93 4.49 18.42 -15.17
CA VAL A 93 5.35 17.90 -14.09
C VAL A 93 5.06 18.60 -12.76
N ALA A 94 4.90 19.92 -12.75
CA ALA A 94 4.55 20.67 -11.55
C ALA A 94 3.18 20.24 -11.00
N PHE A 95 2.19 20.04 -11.88
CA PHE A 95 0.88 19.53 -11.49
C PHE A 95 0.97 18.12 -10.91
N LEU A 96 1.73 17.20 -11.52
CA LEU A 96 1.93 15.86 -10.98
C LEU A 96 2.66 15.88 -9.62
N ALA A 97 3.62 16.78 -9.43
CA ALA A 97 4.34 16.93 -8.17
C ALA A 97 3.43 17.40 -7.02
N THR A 98 2.36 18.16 -7.30
CA THR A 98 1.37 18.52 -6.26
C THR A 98 0.53 17.35 -5.74
N TRP A 99 0.52 16.23 -6.46
CA TRP A 99 -0.15 14.99 -6.04
C TRP A 99 0.83 13.90 -5.60
N ALA A 100 2.13 14.21 -5.52
CA ALA A 100 3.09 13.30 -4.93
C ALA A 100 2.80 13.20 -3.42
N VAL A 101 2.00 12.21 -3.04
CA VAL A 101 1.92 11.77 -1.65
C VAL A 101 3.32 11.36 -1.23
N ALA A 102 3.76 11.80 -0.05
CA ALA A 102 5.04 11.37 0.49
C ALA A 102 5.10 9.83 0.47
N ALA A 103 6.13 9.28 -0.17
CA ALA A 103 6.44 7.87 -0.02
C ALA A 103 6.89 7.67 1.42
N ASP A 104 5.97 7.13 2.21
CA ASP A 104 6.14 6.97 3.64
C ASP A 104 7.07 5.76 3.85
N ALA A 105 8.37 6.04 3.94
CA ALA A 105 9.38 5.02 4.17
C ALA A 105 9.23 4.56 5.61
N HIS A 106 8.40 3.54 5.83
CA HIS A 106 8.20 2.91 7.12
C HIS A 106 8.31 1.38 7.08
N GLY A 107 8.58 0.79 8.24
CA GLY A 107 8.98 -0.61 8.37
C GLY A 107 7.99 -1.45 9.17
N THR A 108 8.19 -2.76 9.19
CA THR A 108 7.18 -3.74 9.62
C THR A 108 7.80 -4.92 10.36
N VAL A 109 6.97 -5.71 11.05
CA VAL A 109 7.37 -7.04 11.53
C VAL A 109 7.51 -7.96 10.32
N VAL A 110 8.74 -8.43 10.08
CA VAL A 110 9.05 -9.33 8.96
C VAL A 110 9.15 -10.79 9.38
N ASP A 111 9.27 -11.04 10.68
CA ASP A 111 9.30 -12.39 11.24
C ASP A 111 8.71 -12.38 12.67
N PRO A 112 7.59 -13.06 12.95
CA PRO A 112 6.63 -13.60 11.98
C PRO A 112 6.00 -12.46 11.17
N ALA A 113 5.89 -12.63 9.84
CA ALA A 113 5.47 -11.56 8.95
C ALA A 113 4.06 -11.01 9.27
N SER A 114 3.93 -9.69 9.29
CA SER A 114 2.64 -9.01 9.45
C SER A 114 1.73 -9.19 8.21
N ARG A 115 0.40 -9.16 8.37
CA ARG A 115 -0.59 -9.09 7.27
C ARG A 115 -0.23 -7.98 6.29
N ASN A 116 0.16 -6.83 6.83
CA ASN A 116 0.78 -5.67 6.20
C ASN A 116 1.12 -4.65 7.31
N TYR A 117 1.51 -3.45 6.91
CA TYR A 117 1.90 -2.35 7.78
C TYR A 117 0.80 -1.26 7.84
N GLY A 118 0.38 -0.88 9.04
CA GLY A 118 -0.51 0.26 9.31
C GLY A 118 0.16 1.30 10.22
N CYS A 119 -0.01 2.58 9.90
CA CYS A 119 0.45 3.72 10.69
C CYS A 119 -0.73 4.41 11.35
N TRP A 120 -0.56 4.85 12.60
CA TRP A 120 -1.57 5.68 13.24
C TRP A 120 -0.96 6.81 14.05
N LEU A 121 -1.35 8.04 13.71
CA LEU A 121 -0.81 9.30 14.22
C LEU A 121 -1.76 10.03 15.20
N ARG A 122 -2.99 9.54 15.41
CA ARG A 122 -4.07 10.38 15.95
C ARG A 122 -4.15 10.46 17.48
N TRP A 123 -3.80 9.40 18.23
CA TRP A 123 -4.01 9.37 19.68
C TRP A 123 -2.78 8.97 20.51
N GLY A 124 -1.59 8.94 19.89
CA GLY A 124 -0.34 8.70 20.60
C GLY A 124 -0.33 7.41 21.42
N SER A 125 0.28 7.45 22.62
CA SER A 125 0.38 6.29 23.52
C SER A 125 -0.94 5.73 24.10
N ASP A 126 -2.09 6.40 23.89
CA ASP A 126 -3.42 5.93 24.34
C ASP A 126 -4.14 5.10 23.26
N PHE A 127 -3.51 3.98 22.90
CA PHE A 127 -3.98 3.11 21.83
C PHE A 127 -5.35 2.49 22.11
N GLN A 128 -5.62 2.11 23.35
CA GLN A 128 -6.84 1.37 23.70
C GLN A 128 -8.10 2.22 23.60
N ALA A 129 -8.04 3.50 24.00
CA ALA A 129 -9.16 4.42 23.81
C ALA A 129 -9.41 4.74 22.34
N GLY A 130 -8.34 4.67 21.54
CA GLY A 130 -8.32 5.11 20.16
C GLY A 130 -8.70 4.07 19.10
N ILE A 131 -8.50 2.79 19.40
CA ILE A 131 -8.66 1.68 18.46
C ILE A 131 -9.82 0.81 18.93
N PRO A 132 -10.97 0.85 18.25
CA PRO A 132 -12.11 0.03 18.60
C PRO A 132 -11.83 -1.47 18.47
N ASP A 133 -12.55 -2.27 19.24
CA ASP A 133 -12.57 -3.72 19.05
C ASP A 133 -12.96 -4.08 17.61
N GLY A 134 -12.34 -5.14 17.09
CA GLY A 134 -12.49 -5.55 15.69
C GLY A 134 -11.75 -4.66 14.69
N ARG A 135 -11.04 -3.61 15.14
CA ARG A 135 -10.26 -2.71 14.28
C ARG A 135 -8.77 -2.65 14.62
N LEU A 136 -8.26 -3.66 15.34
CA LEU A 136 -6.87 -3.67 15.79
C LEU A 136 -5.88 -3.75 14.62
N CYS A 137 -6.18 -4.53 13.58
CA CYS A 137 -5.24 -4.78 12.48
C CYS A 137 -5.20 -3.62 11.47
N SER A 138 -6.28 -2.87 11.30
CA SER A 138 -6.28 -1.61 10.54
C SER A 138 -5.76 -0.40 11.33
N GLY A 139 -5.47 -0.57 12.62
CA GLY A 139 -5.15 0.54 13.51
C GLY A 139 -6.33 1.49 13.71
N GLY A 140 -7.57 1.00 13.74
CA GLY A 140 -8.73 1.85 13.98
C GLY A 140 -9.08 2.75 12.80
N HIS A 141 -9.17 2.18 11.58
CA HIS A 141 -9.41 2.92 10.33
C HIS A 141 -8.29 3.91 9.97
N ALA A 142 -7.04 3.51 10.21
CA ALA A 142 -5.91 4.38 9.94
C ALA A 142 -5.74 4.68 8.44
N GLU A 143 -5.05 5.79 8.13
CA GLU A 143 -4.81 6.23 6.75
C GLU A 143 -6.09 6.32 5.90
N SER A 144 -7.16 6.89 6.48
CA SER A 144 -8.48 7.02 5.86
C SER A 144 -9.07 5.68 5.38
N GLY A 145 -8.88 4.63 6.18
CA GLY A 145 -9.41 3.30 5.91
C GLY A 145 -8.64 2.48 4.88
N ARG A 146 -7.43 2.93 4.50
CA ARG A 146 -6.54 2.18 3.57
C ARG A 146 -6.32 0.72 4.00
N TYR A 147 -6.37 0.47 5.30
CA TYR A 147 -6.03 -0.80 5.94
C TYR A 147 -7.25 -1.58 6.47
N ASP A 148 -8.48 -1.15 6.16
CA ASP A 148 -9.70 -1.76 6.72
C ASP A 148 -9.88 -3.24 6.33
N SER A 149 -9.33 -3.67 5.20
CA SER A 149 -9.42 -5.06 4.74
C SER A 149 -8.74 -6.04 5.70
N LEU A 150 -7.76 -5.59 6.48
CA LEU A 150 -6.99 -6.40 7.41
C LEU A 150 -7.76 -6.86 8.62
N ASP A 151 -8.85 -6.16 8.94
CA ASP A 151 -9.72 -6.51 10.07
C ASP A 151 -10.62 -7.71 9.74
N THR A 152 -10.69 -8.10 8.46
CA THR A 152 -11.55 -9.20 8.00
C THR A 152 -11.08 -10.53 8.60
N PRO A 153 -11.91 -11.24 9.37
CA PRO A 153 -11.58 -12.59 9.83
C PRO A 153 -11.43 -13.54 8.64
N GLY A 154 -10.52 -14.49 8.75
CA GLY A 154 -10.32 -15.44 7.67
C GLY A 154 -9.06 -16.28 7.81
N ALA A 155 -8.88 -17.20 6.87
CA ALA A 155 -7.72 -18.09 6.81
C ALA A 155 -6.48 -17.37 6.26
N TRP A 156 -6.07 -16.27 6.91
CA TRP A 156 -4.81 -15.57 6.63
C TRP A 156 -3.63 -16.55 6.68
N LYS A 157 -2.62 -16.33 5.84
CA LYS A 157 -1.43 -17.18 5.83
C LYS A 157 -0.68 -17.03 7.15
N THR A 158 -0.28 -18.15 7.73
CA THR A 158 0.43 -18.20 9.02
C THR A 158 1.91 -18.46 8.82
N THR A 159 2.72 -17.88 9.71
CA THR A 159 4.08 -18.34 9.94
C THR A 159 4.06 -19.42 11.03
N ASP A 160 4.67 -20.58 10.77
CA ASP A 160 4.87 -21.59 11.79
C ASP A 160 5.93 -21.12 12.79
N VAL A 161 5.61 -21.16 14.08
CA VAL A 161 6.50 -20.73 15.16
C VAL A 161 6.51 -21.77 16.28
N ARG A 162 7.64 -21.89 16.98
CA ARG A 162 7.70 -22.63 18.24
C ARG A 162 7.09 -21.80 19.37
N THR A 163 6.87 -22.42 20.53
CA THR A 163 6.42 -21.71 21.74
C THR A 163 7.42 -20.68 22.26
N SER A 164 8.71 -20.81 21.89
CA SER A 164 9.71 -19.76 22.05
C SER A 164 10.21 -19.34 20.67
N PHE A 165 10.08 -18.06 20.35
CA PHE A 165 10.41 -17.51 19.03
C PHE A 165 10.89 -16.07 19.15
N THR A 166 11.49 -15.56 18.07
CA THR A 166 11.98 -14.18 18.00
C THR A 166 11.08 -13.39 17.07
N LEU A 167 10.63 -12.22 17.54
CA LEU A 167 10.03 -11.22 16.68
C LEU A 167 11.13 -10.32 16.11
N LYS A 168 11.10 -10.07 14.80
CA LYS A 168 12.00 -9.15 14.08
C LYS A 168 11.20 -8.08 13.36
N LEU A 169 11.46 -6.83 13.74
CA LEU A 169 10.97 -5.63 13.05
C LEU A 169 12.11 -5.06 12.20
N LEU A 170 11.87 -4.78 10.92
CA LEU A 170 12.80 -4.04 10.06
C LEU A 170 12.31 -2.61 9.86
N TYR A 171 13.24 -1.65 9.82
CA TYR A 171 12.90 -0.25 9.67
C TYR A 171 13.98 0.58 8.96
N GLN A 172 13.63 1.18 7.83
CA GLN A 172 14.55 1.98 7.00
C GLN A 172 14.85 3.40 7.52
N ALA A 173 13.90 4.09 8.16
CA ALA A 173 14.11 5.50 8.56
C ALA A 173 14.82 5.66 9.92
N ARG A 174 15.11 4.52 10.60
CA ARG A 174 15.91 4.41 11.82
C ARG A 174 15.46 5.34 12.97
N HIS A 175 14.16 5.47 13.21
CA HIS A 175 13.60 6.42 14.18
C HIS A 175 13.75 6.00 15.65
N GLY A 176 14.25 4.81 15.94
CA GLY A 176 14.24 4.28 17.31
C GLY A 176 12.84 3.79 17.68
N ALA A 177 12.75 3.16 18.85
CA ALA A 177 11.48 2.80 19.45
C ALA A 177 11.49 3.19 20.92
N ASP A 178 10.53 3.96 21.39
CA ASP A 178 10.41 4.21 22.83
C ASP A 178 10.06 2.91 23.57
N TYR A 179 9.25 2.07 22.92
CA TYR A 179 8.95 0.71 23.33
C TYR A 179 8.25 -0.05 22.19
N LEU A 180 8.30 -1.37 22.27
CA LEU A 180 7.37 -2.27 21.60
C LEU A 180 6.43 -2.88 22.65
N LEU A 181 5.13 -2.91 22.36
CA LEU A 181 4.18 -3.78 23.05
C LEU A 181 3.89 -4.97 22.16
N VAL A 182 4.07 -6.18 22.68
CA VAL A 182 3.75 -7.40 21.92
C VAL A 182 2.67 -8.17 22.67
N TYR A 183 1.57 -8.42 21.98
CA TYR A 183 0.45 -9.21 22.46
C TYR A 183 0.32 -10.49 21.65
N VAL A 184 -0.33 -11.49 22.25
CA VAL A 184 -0.80 -12.69 21.56
C VAL A 184 -2.26 -12.93 21.89
N SER A 185 -3.02 -13.48 20.96
CA SER A 185 -4.41 -13.85 21.23
C SER A 185 -4.50 -14.93 22.32
N ARG A 186 -5.46 -14.78 23.22
CA ARG A 186 -5.77 -15.73 24.29
C ARG A 186 -6.21 -17.09 23.73
N PRO A 187 -6.08 -18.18 24.49
CA PRO A 187 -6.61 -19.47 24.08
C PRO A 187 -8.12 -19.39 23.83
N GLY A 188 -8.60 -20.07 22.78
CA GLY A 188 -10.02 -20.05 22.39
C GLY A 188 -10.42 -18.98 21.37
N PHE A 189 -9.59 -17.96 21.13
CA PHE A 189 -9.80 -17.02 20.03
C PHE A 189 -9.51 -17.69 18.67
N ASP A 190 -10.46 -17.60 17.74
CA ASP A 190 -10.32 -18.13 16.37
C ASP A 190 -10.23 -16.99 15.34
N PRO A 191 -9.01 -16.61 14.88
CA PRO A 191 -8.83 -15.53 13.91
C PRO A 191 -9.40 -15.83 12.52
N THR A 192 -9.83 -17.07 12.26
CA THR A 192 -10.51 -17.41 11.00
C THR A 192 -11.98 -17.01 10.98
N ARG A 193 -12.56 -16.73 12.16
CA ARG A 193 -13.99 -16.44 12.33
C ARG A 193 -14.27 -15.17 13.13
N GLN A 194 -13.29 -14.68 13.89
CA GLN A 194 -13.46 -13.56 14.81
C GLN A 194 -12.49 -12.43 14.47
N ALA A 195 -12.97 -11.20 14.56
CA ALA A 195 -12.11 -10.03 14.54
C ALA A 195 -11.60 -9.79 15.97
N PRO A 196 -10.32 -9.49 16.18
CA PRO A 196 -9.75 -9.40 17.52
C PRO A 196 -10.31 -8.20 18.27
N ALA A 197 -10.75 -8.41 19.51
CA ALA A 197 -10.98 -7.38 20.51
C ALA A 197 -9.77 -7.26 21.46
N TRP A 198 -9.63 -6.14 22.18
CA TRP A 198 -8.60 -6.00 23.20
C TRP A 198 -8.71 -7.07 24.31
N SER A 199 -9.93 -7.50 24.63
CA SER A 199 -10.20 -8.60 25.56
C SER A 199 -9.72 -9.96 25.07
N ASP A 200 -9.44 -10.12 23.78
CA ASP A 200 -8.87 -11.34 23.22
C ASP A 200 -7.35 -11.35 23.29
N MET A 201 -6.71 -10.23 23.63
CA MET A 201 -5.26 -10.06 23.54
C MET A 201 -4.58 -10.06 24.93
N GLN A 202 -3.59 -10.94 25.10
CA GLN A 202 -2.72 -10.99 26.26
C GLN A 202 -1.40 -10.28 25.96
N LEU A 203 -1.01 -9.32 26.79
CA LEU A 203 0.31 -8.70 26.69
C LEU A 203 1.39 -9.72 27.07
N LEU A 204 2.35 -9.94 26.18
CA LEU A 204 3.53 -10.78 26.45
C LEU A 204 4.68 -9.94 27.00
N THR A 205 4.95 -8.79 26.40
CA THR A 205 6.05 -7.93 26.81
C THR A 205 5.85 -6.47 26.45
N ARG A 206 6.44 -5.61 27.26
CA ARG A 206 6.78 -4.23 26.93
C ARG A 206 8.29 -4.12 26.95
N THR A 207 8.90 -3.77 25.84
CA THR A 207 10.36 -3.66 25.76
C THR A 207 10.86 -2.38 26.44
N ALA A 208 12.17 -2.35 26.74
CA ALA A 208 12.87 -1.09 26.92
C ALA A 208 12.95 -0.31 25.59
N LYS A 209 13.46 0.92 25.68
CA LYS A 209 13.75 1.78 24.53
C LYS A 209 14.82 1.17 23.64
N PHE A 210 14.61 1.22 22.34
CA PHE A 210 15.61 0.91 21.32
C PHE A 210 16.20 2.19 20.73
N SER A 211 17.51 2.25 20.64
CA SER A 211 18.21 3.29 19.89
C SER A 211 17.86 3.23 18.39
N PRO A 212 18.01 4.36 17.66
CA PRO A 212 17.99 4.39 16.20
C PRO A 212 18.79 3.24 15.56
N GLY A 213 18.14 2.46 14.68
CA GLY A 213 18.70 1.25 14.08
C GLY A 213 17.82 0.71 12.96
N GLU A 214 18.35 -0.25 12.20
CA GLU A 214 17.68 -0.83 11.03
C GLU A 214 16.76 -2.01 11.37
N SER A 215 16.93 -2.60 12.57
CA SER A 215 16.09 -3.70 13.03
C SER A 215 16.01 -3.78 14.54
N TYR A 216 14.88 -4.29 15.04
CA TYR A 216 14.66 -4.60 16.45
C TYR A 216 14.27 -6.07 16.58
N THR A 217 14.86 -6.76 17.55
CA THR A 217 14.55 -8.16 17.85
C THR A 217 14.05 -8.31 19.28
N VAL A 218 13.02 -9.14 19.46
CA VAL A 218 12.40 -9.40 20.77
C VAL A 218 12.23 -10.90 20.93
N GLY A 219 12.85 -11.49 21.95
CA GLY A 219 12.61 -12.87 22.33
C GLY A 219 11.26 -13.01 23.04
N LEU A 220 10.42 -13.94 22.60
CA LEU A 220 9.08 -14.17 23.11
C LEU A 220 8.93 -15.63 23.54
N SER A 221 8.14 -15.85 24.59
CA SER A 221 7.80 -17.19 25.08
C SER A 221 6.32 -17.29 25.43
N VAL A 222 5.65 -18.28 24.87
CA VAL A 222 4.23 -18.58 25.06
C VAL A 222 4.08 -20.09 25.31
N PRO A 223 4.47 -20.58 26.50
CA PRO A 223 4.49 -22.01 26.80
C PRO A 223 3.09 -22.63 26.72
N GLY A 224 3.03 -23.88 26.26
CA GLY A 224 1.77 -24.63 26.13
C GLY A 224 0.85 -24.17 24.99
N ARG A 225 1.25 -23.18 24.19
CA ARG A 225 0.46 -22.72 23.05
C ARG A 225 0.59 -23.67 21.86
N THR A 226 -0.53 -23.91 21.20
CA THR A 226 -0.63 -24.71 19.97
C THR A 226 -1.59 -24.05 18.98
N GLY A 227 -1.42 -24.39 17.71
CA GLY A 227 -2.34 -23.99 16.64
C GLY A 227 -2.31 -22.50 16.32
N ARG A 228 -3.33 -22.07 15.56
CA ARG A 228 -3.42 -20.73 15.01
C ARG A 228 -3.61 -19.66 16.10
N ALA A 229 -2.89 -18.56 15.97
CA ALA A 229 -3.03 -17.39 16.82
C ALA A 229 -2.71 -16.10 16.06
N LEU A 230 -3.00 -14.96 16.70
CA LEU A 230 -2.63 -13.65 16.22
C LEU A 230 -1.60 -13.05 17.18
N VAL A 231 -0.45 -12.62 16.65
CA VAL A 231 0.51 -11.78 17.36
C VAL A 231 0.24 -10.34 16.94
N TYR A 232 0.12 -9.44 17.91
CA TYR A 232 -0.14 -8.03 17.67
C TYR A 232 0.96 -7.18 18.28
N THR A 233 1.65 -6.43 17.43
CA THR A 233 2.78 -5.60 17.83
C THR A 233 2.43 -4.13 17.65
N ILE A 234 2.62 -3.36 18.72
CA ILE A 234 2.56 -1.91 18.68
C ILE A 234 3.99 -1.39 18.81
N TRP A 235 4.43 -0.65 17.81
CA TRP A 235 5.71 0.04 17.84
C TRP A 235 5.49 1.54 18.01
N GLN A 236 5.86 2.09 19.17
CA GLN A 236 5.94 3.53 19.39
C GLN A 236 7.31 4.04 18.91
N ALA A 237 7.33 4.84 17.86
CA ALA A 237 8.55 5.44 17.34
C ALA A 237 9.05 6.56 18.27
N SER A 238 10.37 6.81 18.30
CA SER A 238 10.94 7.82 19.21
C SER A 238 11.01 9.25 18.63
N HIS A 239 10.75 9.43 17.33
CA HIS A 239 10.93 10.72 16.65
C HIS A 239 9.72 11.66 16.79
N LEU A 240 8.52 11.12 16.95
CA LEU A 240 7.24 11.81 17.13
C LEU A 240 6.27 10.87 17.86
N ASP A 241 5.10 11.38 18.25
CA ASP A 241 4.03 10.55 18.80
C ASP A 241 3.31 9.74 17.71
N GLN A 242 4.05 8.83 17.09
CA GLN A 242 3.61 7.97 16.01
C GLN A 242 3.75 6.51 16.42
N ALA A 243 2.70 5.74 16.14
CA ALA A 243 2.71 4.32 16.36
C ALA A 243 2.36 3.51 15.13
N PHE A 244 2.89 2.29 15.10
CA PHE A 244 2.64 1.31 14.06
C PHE A 244 2.03 0.06 14.66
N LEU A 245 0.98 -0.43 14.00
CA LEU A 245 0.13 -1.48 14.53
C LEU A 245 0.13 -2.66 13.57
N LEU A 246 0.67 -3.78 14.03
CA LEU A 246 1.17 -4.83 13.16
C LEU A 246 0.59 -6.17 13.64
N CYS A 247 -0.34 -6.73 12.86
CA CYS A 247 -0.91 -8.05 13.08
C CYS A 247 -0.12 -9.10 12.30
N SER A 248 0.40 -10.12 12.97
CA SER A 248 1.05 -11.29 12.35
C SER A 248 0.26 -12.56 12.69
N ASP A 249 -0.21 -13.29 11.68
CA ASP A 249 -0.85 -14.60 11.88
C ASP A 249 0.24 -15.66 12.07
N VAL A 250 0.14 -16.41 13.16
CA VAL A 250 1.08 -17.48 13.49
C VAL A 250 0.36 -18.80 13.69
N ASN A 251 1.11 -19.88 13.54
CA ASN A 251 0.67 -21.22 13.90
C ASN A 251 1.72 -21.85 14.82
N PHE A 252 1.34 -22.07 16.08
CA PHE A 252 2.23 -22.67 17.07
C PHE A 252 2.36 -24.16 16.80
N VAL A 253 3.56 -24.55 16.38
CA VAL A 253 3.97 -25.93 16.13
C VAL A 253 4.94 -26.39 17.22
N SER A 254 4.83 -27.66 17.61
CA SER A 254 5.69 -28.30 18.62
C SER A 254 7.12 -28.49 18.12
#